data_AF-A0A9X7E022-F1
#
_entry.id   AF-A0A9X7E022-F1
#
_cell.length_a   1.000
_cell.length_b   1.000
_cell.length_c   1.000
_cell.angle_alpha   90.00
_cell.angle_beta   90.00
_cell.angle_gamma   90.00
#
_symmetry.space_group_name_H-M   'P 1'
#
loop_
_entity.id
_entity.type
_entity.pdbx_description
1 polymer ?
#
loop_
_entity_poly.entity_id
_entity_poly.type
_entity_poly.pdbx_seq_one_letter_code
_entity_poly.pdbx_strand_id
1 'polypeptide(L)'
;FKNVQEKITKEELLRTIKSTMSDAINKYWENWIRTHTKVEERLHEMQNDRFAIKSITYSSSDEEDSRKYLVTLVINTSNNIFENNPLLIEDLIKVTTVLKEELYNKNFNIYLTNKTGTINENWLSSKEIKEANNIEDLVKERDPAN
;
A
#
# COMPACT_ATOMS: atom_id res chain seq x y z
N PHE A 1 -7.01 -40.36 -34.30
CA PHE A 1 -7.06 -39.12 -33.50
C PHE A 1 -5.67 -38.51 -33.47
N LYS A 2 -5.47 -37.31 -34.06
CA LYS A 2 -4.22 -36.56 -33.90
C LYS A 2 -4.21 -36.02 -32.48
N ASN A 3 -3.35 -36.58 -31.63
CA ASN A 3 -3.11 -36.06 -30.29
C ASN A 3 -2.22 -34.82 -30.46
N VAL A 4 -2.84 -33.66 -30.72
CA VAL A 4 -2.15 -32.38 -30.69
C VAL A 4 -2.17 -31.94 -29.24
N GLN A 5 -1.24 -32.45 -28.43
CA GLN A 5 -0.94 -31.79 -27.17
C GLN A 5 -0.41 -30.40 -27.53
N GLU A 6 -1.19 -29.36 -27.24
CA GLU A 6 -0.72 -27.99 -27.31
C GLU A 6 0.55 -27.89 -26.46
N LYS A 7 1.67 -27.58 -27.12
CA LYS A 7 2.97 -27.48 -26.49
C LYS A 7 3.02 -26.15 -25.74
N ILE A 8 2.53 -26.15 -24.49
CA ILE A 8 2.62 -24.98 -23.60
C ILE A 8 4.08 -24.57 -23.47
N THR A 9 4.36 -23.29 -23.72
CA THR A 9 5.69 -22.71 -23.57
C THR A 9 6.06 -22.57 -22.08
N LYS A 10 7.35 -22.49 -21.77
CA LYS A 10 7.82 -22.26 -20.39
C LYS A 10 7.23 -20.97 -19.79
N GLU A 11 7.04 -19.95 -20.61
CA GLU A 11 6.48 -18.66 -20.21
C GLU A 11 5.00 -18.75 -19.88
N GLU A 12 4.22 -19.44 -20.72
CA GLU A 12 2.81 -19.74 -20.43
C GLU A 12 2.66 -20.59 -19.17
N LEU A 13 3.50 -21.61 -19.00
CA LEU A 13 3.47 -22.46 -17.81
C LEU A 13 3.78 -21.65 -16.54
N LEU A 14 4.79 -20.78 -16.59
CA LEU A 14 5.13 -19.89 -15.48
C LEU A 14 4.00 -18.92 -15.16
N ARG A 15 3.36 -18.36 -16.18
CA ARG A 15 2.22 -17.46 -16.03
C ARG A 15 1.02 -18.17 -15.40
N THR A 16 0.70 -19.38 -15.86
CA THR A 16 -0.37 -20.20 -15.27
C THR A 16 -0.10 -20.52 -13.80
N ILE A 17 1.14 -20.87 -13.45
CA ILE A 17 1.52 -21.12 -12.04
C ILE A 17 1.37 -19.85 -11.20
N LYS A 18 1.87 -18.70 -11.67
CA LYS A 18 1.73 -17.41 -10.96
C LYS A 18 0.26 -17.05 -10.73
N SER A 19 -0.58 -17.19 -11.74
CA SER A 19 -2.01 -16.91 -11.65
C SER A 19 -2.71 -17.86 -10.68
N THR A 20 -2.46 -19.17 -10.78
CA THR A 20 -3.12 -20.19 -9.94
C THR A 20 -2.68 -20.11 -8.47
N MET A 21 -1.45 -19.67 -8.21
CA MET A 21 -0.89 -19.54 -6.86
C MET A 21 -0.94 -18.12 -6.29
N SER A 22 -1.57 -17.18 -7.01
CA SER A 22 -1.68 -15.76 -6.65
C SER A 22 -2.10 -15.56 -5.18
N ASP A 23 -3.15 -16.25 -4.74
CA ASP A 23 -3.65 -16.15 -3.36
C ASP A 23 -2.65 -16.64 -2.29
N ALA A 24 -1.93 -17.72 -2.57
CA ALA A 24 -0.93 -18.25 -1.64
C ALA A 24 0.28 -17.31 -1.56
N ILE A 25 0.67 -16.73 -2.69
CA ILE A 25 1.74 -15.73 -2.78
C ILE A 25 1.33 -14.46 -2.01
N ASN A 26 0.09 -14.00 -2.17
CA ASN A 26 -0.44 -12.85 -1.42
C ASN A 26 -0.38 -13.08 0.09
N LYS A 27 -0.92 -14.21 0.56
CA LYS A 27 -0.90 -14.55 1.98
C LYS A 27 0.51 -14.65 2.54
N TYR A 28 1.46 -15.18 1.76
CA TYR A 28 2.86 -15.23 2.17
C TYR A 28 3.43 -13.83 2.39
N TRP A 29 3.22 -12.90 1.45
CA TRP A 29 3.73 -11.53 1.58
C TRP A 29 3.01 -10.73 2.66
N GLU A 30 1.70 -10.86 2.78
CA GLU A 30 0.92 -10.30 3.90
C GLU A 30 1.42 -10.82 5.26
N ASN A 31 1.78 -12.10 5.33
CA ASN A 31 2.35 -12.65 6.56
C ASN A 31 3.79 -12.18 6.78
N TRP A 32 4.58 -11.98 5.71
CA TRP A 32 5.95 -11.48 5.81
C TRP A 32 5.99 -10.08 6.41
N ILE A 33 5.15 -9.15 5.94
CA ILE A 33 5.09 -7.79 6.52
C ILE A 33 4.70 -7.84 8.00
N ARG A 34 3.78 -8.74 8.37
CA ARG A 34 3.36 -8.97 9.76
C ARG A 34 4.45 -9.51 10.67
N THR A 35 5.28 -10.41 10.16
CA THR A 35 6.20 -11.21 10.99
C THR A 35 7.65 -10.75 10.93
N HIS A 36 8.03 -10.03 9.87
CA HIS A 36 9.41 -9.62 9.60
C HIS A 36 9.61 -8.11 9.50
N THR A 37 8.55 -7.32 9.75
CA THR A 37 8.65 -5.86 9.88
C THR A 37 7.90 -5.41 11.13
N LYS A 38 8.15 -4.19 11.59
CA LYS A 38 7.37 -3.56 12.66
C LYS A 38 6.31 -2.61 12.13
N VAL A 39 5.97 -2.68 10.83
CA VAL A 39 4.98 -1.76 10.23
C VAL A 39 3.65 -1.84 10.97
N GLU A 40 3.09 -3.05 11.14
CA GLU A 40 1.78 -3.21 11.75
C GLU A 40 1.78 -2.71 13.20
N GLU A 41 2.78 -3.10 14.00
CA GLU A 41 2.99 -2.65 15.37
C GLU A 41 3.10 -1.11 15.47
N ARG A 42 4.07 -0.52 14.77
CA ARG A 42 4.35 0.93 14.83
C ARG A 42 3.18 1.76 14.33
N LEU A 43 2.51 1.32 13.26
CA LEU A 43 1.34 2.04 12.78
C LEU A 43 0.16 1.92 13.75
N HIS A 44 -0.03 0.77 14.40
CA HIS A 44 -1.09 0.61 15.41
C HIS A 44 -0.87 1.54 16.61
N GLU A 45 0.37 1.70 17.07
CA GLU A 45 0.73 2.63 18.15
C GLU A 45 0.50 4.11 17.80
N MET A 46 0.54 4.45 16.51
CA MET A 46 0.35 5.82 16.02
C MET A 46 -1.11 6.21 15.80
N GLN A 47 -2.03 5.25 15.78
CA GLN A 47 -3.45 5.54 15.56
C GLN A 47 -4.00 6.49 16.63
N ASN A 48 -4.90 7.37 16.22
CA ASN A 48 -5.48 8.36 17.10
C ASN A 48 -6.90 8.74 16.64
N ASP A 49 -7.45 9.79 17.22
CA ASP A 49 -8.80 10.27 16.88
C ASP A 49 -8.91 10.82 15.46
N ARG A 50 -7.81 11.23 14.81
CA ARG A 50 -7.78 11.78 13.45
C ARG A 50 -7.61 10.71 12.38
N PHE A 51 -6.91 9.61 12.66
CA PHE A 51 -6.76 8.52 11.71
C PHE A 51 -6.68 7.13 12.35
N ALA A 52 -7.09 6.12 11.58
CA ALA A 52 -6.98 4.71 11.93
C ALA A 52 -6.48 3.89 10.74
N ILE A 53 -5.89 2.72 10.99
CA ILE A 53 -5.54 1.77 9.92
C ILE A 53 -6.79 0.99 9.55
N LYS A 54 -7.16 0.99 8.28
CA LYS A 54 -8.20 0.11 7.74
C LYS A 54 -7.66 -1.28 7.43
N SER A 55 -6.55 -1.33 6.71
CA SER A 55 -5.97 -2.58 6.23
C SER A 55 -4.53 -2.38 5.75
N ILE A 56 -3.74 -3.44 5.88
CA ILE A 56 -2.43 -3.60 5.24
C ILE A 56 -2.52 -4.90 4.47
N THR A 57 -2.52 -4.82 3.14
CA THR A 57 -2.66 -5.98 2.25
C THR A 57 -1.54 -6.03 1.23
N TYR A 58 -1.49 -7.10 0.45
CA TYR A 58 -0.55 -7.22 -0.66
C TYR A 58 -1.29 -7.56 -1.95
N SER A 59 -0.99 -6.83 -3.01
CA SER A 59 -1.51 -7.10 -4.35
C SER A 59 -0.46 -7.84 -5.17
N SER A 60 -0.62 -9.13 -5.40
CA SER A 60 0.14 -9.85 -6.42
C SER A 60 -0.47 -9.60 -7.79
N SER A 61 0.29 -8.92 -8.63
CA SER A 61 0.02 -8.89 -10.07
C SER A 61 0.98 -9.83 -10.80
N ASP A 62 0.55 -10.29 -11.98
CA ASP A 62 1.41 -11.00 -12.94
C ASP A 62 2.56 -10.09 -13.40
N GLU A 63 2.30 -8.78 -13.47
CA GLU A 63 3.31 -7.75 -13.72
C GLU A 63 4.07 -7.42 -12.44
N GLU A 64 5.40 -7.50 -12.51
CA GLU A 64 6.29 -7.27 -11.37
C GLU A 64 6.15 -5.86 -10.77
N ASP A 65 6.00 -4.85 -11.62
CA ASP A 65 5.81 -3.44 -11.20
C ASP A 65 4.46 -3.19 -10.51
N SER A 66 3.48 -4.05 -10.79
CA SER A 66 2.14 -3.97 -10.19
C SER A 66 2.06 -4.68 -8.84
N ARG A 67 3.13 -5.39 -8.42
CA ARG A 67 3.22 -6.02 -7.10
C ARG A 67 3.58 -5.00 -6.04
N LYS A 68 2.70 -4.80 -5.06
CA LYS A 68 2.92 -3.81 -4.00
C LYS A 68 2.12 -4.10 -2.74
N TYR A 69 2.63 -3.64 -1.61
CA TYR A 69 1.85 -3.52 -0.38
C TYR A 69 0.86 -2.36 -0.51
N LEU A 70 -0.34 -2.52 0.04
CA LEU A 70 -1.38 -1.52 0.07
C LEU A 70 -1.67 -1.20 1.53
N VAL A 71 -1.38 0.05 1.93
CA VAL A 71 -1.67 0.54 3.28
C VAL A 71 -2.85 1.49 3.17
N THR A 72 -3.99 1.15 3.76
CA THR A 72 -5.18 1.98 3.72
C THR A 72 -5.44 2.60 5.09
N LEU A 73 -5.46 3.93 5.13
CA LEU A 73 -5.72 4.73 6.33
C LEU A 73 -7.11 5.35 6.25
N VAL A 74 -7.90 5.20 7.31
CA VAL A 74 -9.16 5.92 7.48
C VAL A 74 -8.86 7.24 8.16
N ILE A 75 -9.17 8.35 7.49
CA ILE A 75 -9.14 9.68 8.06
C ILE A 75 -10.53 9.96 8.66
N ASN A 76 -10.56 10.32 9.94
CA ASN A 76 -11.78 10.60 10.68
C ASN A 76 -12.30 12.02 10.38
N THR A 77 -12.56 12.30 9.11
CA THR A 77 -13.34 13.45 8.66
C THR A 77 -14.74 13.01 8.23
N SER A 78 -15.73 13.85 8.49
CA SER A 78 -17.11 13.67 8.03
C SER A 78 -17.34 14.16 6.60
N ASN A 79 -16.36 14.85 6.01
CA ASN A 79 -16.48 15.46 4.69
C ASN A 79 -16.00 14.53 3.57
N ASN A 80 -16.42 14.85 2.35
CA ASN A 80 -15.97 14.19 1.12
C ASN A 80 -14.62 14.74 0.62
N ILE A 81 -13.89 15.46 1.46
CA ILE A 81 -12.55 16.01 1.20
C ILE A 81 -11.79 15.85 2.52
N PHE A 82 -10.50 15.51 2.49
CA PHE A 82 -9.74 15.52 3.73
C PHE A 82 -9.43 16.96 4.14
N GLU A 83 -9.84 17.33 5.36
CA GLU A 83 -9.65 18.68 5.86
C GLU A 83 -8.17 18.97 6.06
N ASN A 84 -7.74 20.19 5.69
CA ASN A 84 -6.41 20.69 5.99
C ASN A 84 -6.29 20.90 7.51
N ASN A 85 -5.80 19.85 8.18
CA ASN A 85 -5.55 19.83 9.60
C ASN A 85 -4.05 19.62 9.83
N PRO A 86 -3.32 20.62 10.35
CA PRO A 86 -1.89 20.51 10.60
C PRO A 86 -1.50 19.27 11.43
N LEU A 87 -2.33 18.89 12.40
CA LEU A 87 -2.08 17.70 13.24
C LEU A 87 -2.24 16.40 12.44
N LEU A 88 -3.16 16.36 11.48
CA LEU A 88 -3.29 15.22 10.57
C LEU A 88 -2.08 15.13 9.64
N ILE A 89 -1.61 16.27 9.10
CA ILE A 89 -0.41 16.31 8.26
C ILE A 89 0.80 15.77 9.03
N GLU A 90 0.99 16.19 10.29
CA GLU A 90 2.05 15.65 11.15
C GLU A 90 1.96 14.13 11.34
N ASP A 91 0.75 13.61 11.55
CA ASP A 91 0.54 12.17 11.68
C ASP A 91 0.85 11.42 10.37
N LEU A 92 0.44 11.98 9.22
CA LEU A 92 0.72 11.42 7.91
C LEU A 92 2.22 11.45 7.57
N ILE A 93 2.96 12.47 8.01
CA ILE A 93 4.43 12.50 7.91
C ILE A 93 5.05 11.34 8.71
N LYS A 94 4.60 11.12 9.94
CA LYS A 94 5.08 10.02 10.79
C LYS A 94 4.80 8.65 10.15
N VAL A 95 3.57 8.44 9.68
CA VAL A 95 3.17 7.20 9.00
C VAL A 95 4.03 6.97 7.75
N THR A 96 4.21 7.99 6.92
CA THR A 96 5.01 7.90 5.69
C THR A 96 6.48 7.58 6.02
N THR A 97 7.01 8.14 7.10
CA THR A 97 8.38 7.89 7.57
C THR A 97 8.55 6.44 8.04
N VAL A 98 7.62 5.92 8.86
CA VAL A 98 7.64 4.50 9.29
C VAL A 98 7.61 3.57 8.09
N LEU A 99 6.72 3.83 7.13
CA LEU A 99 6.60 3.00 5.94
C LEU A 99 7.86 3.04 5.09
N LYS A 100 8.51 4.21 4.95
CA LYS A 100 9.80 4.33 4.26
C LYS A 100 10.90 3.52 4.95
N GLU A 101 10.96 3.56 6.28
CA GLU A 101 11.97 2.85 7.08
C GLU A 101 11.77 1.33 7.01
N GLU A 102 10.57 0.85 7.31
CA GLU A 102 10.29 -0.58 7.45
C GLU A 102 10.13 -1.28 6.09
N LEU A 103 9.63 -0.57 5.07
CA LEU A 103 9.41 -1.10 3.71
C LEU A 103 10.39 -0.55 2.68
N TYR A 104 11.56 -0.07 3.09
CA TYR A 104 12.55 0.60 2.25
C TYR A 104 12.78 -0.06 0.87
N ASN A 105 12.97 -1.38 0.83
CA ASN A 105 13.22 -2.14 -0.41
C ASN A 105 11.96 -2.68 -1.09
N LYS A 106 10.77 -2.29 -0.63
CA LYS A 106 9.49 -2.81 -1.13
C LYS A 106 8.76 -1.74 -1.93
N ASN A 107 7.89 -2.21 -2.82
CA ASN A 107 6.91 -1.37 -3.48
C ASN A 107 5.67 -1.31 -2.61
N PHE A 108 5.17 -0.11 -2.34
CA PHE A 108 3.95 0.09 -1.58
C PHE A 108 3.21 1.34 -2.00
N ASN A 109 1.91 1.36 -1.79
CA ASN A 109 1.04 2.52 -1.97
C ASN A 109 0.29 2.79 -0.68
N ILE A 110 0.16 4.07 -0.34
CA ILE A 110 -0.65 4.58 0.76
C ILE A 110 -1.97 5.07 0.16
N TYR A 111 -3.07 4.54 0.67
CA TYR A 111 -4.42 4.94 0.31
C TYR A 111 -5.05 5.68 1.48
N LEU A 112 -5.72 6.79 1.17
CA LEU A 112 -6.53 7.52 2.12
C LEU A 112 -8.01 7.29 1.83
N THR A 113 -8.78 7.05 2.89
CA THR A 113 -10.23 6.93 2.81
C THR A 113 -10.89 7.73 3.93
N ASN A 114 -12.03 8.36 3.67
CA ASN A 114 -12.80 9.00 4.73
C ASN A 114 -13.58 7.94 5.54
N LYS A 115 -14.14 8.34 6.69
CA LYS A 115 -14.86 7.42 7.59
C LYS A 115 -16.02 6.68 6.92
N THR A 116 -16.69 7.31 5.96
CA THR A 116 -17.81 6.72 5.21
C THR A 116 -17.35 5.75 4.12
N GLY A 117 -16.04 5.70 3.81
CA GLY A 117 -15.46 4.85 2.79
C GLY A 117 -15.72 5.32 1.36
N THR A 118 -16.20 6.55 1.18
CA THR A 118 -16.66 7.10 -0.11
C THR A 118 -15.50 7.56 -0.99
N ILE A 119 -14.39 7.96 -0.39
CA ILE A 119 -13.14 8.30 -1.07
C ILE A 119 -12.17 7.14 -0.87
N ASN A 120 -11.50 6.71 -1.94
CA ASN A 120 -10.38 5.79 -1.84
C ASN A 120 -9.31 6.22 -2.85
N GLU A 121 -8.43 7.11 -2.42
CA GLU A 121 -7.44 7.73 -3.27
C GLU A 121 -6.07 7.11 -3.00
N ASN A 122 -5.39 6.70 -4.08
CA ASN A 122 -3.97 6.40 -4.01
C ASN A 122 -3.23 7.72 -3.78
N TRP A 123 -2.75 7.92 -2.56
CA TRP A 123 -2.23 9.20 -2.12
C TRP A 123 -0.71 9.31 -2.37
N LEU A 124 0.06 8.33 -1.90
CA LEU A 124 1.51 8.30 -2.07
C LEU A 124 2.00 6.90 -2.46
N SER A 125 2.90 6.83 -3.43
CA SER A 125 3.63 5.61 -3.76
C SER A 125 5.03 5.59 -3.14
N SER A 126 5.55 4.38 -2.95
CA SER A 126 6.93 4.15 -2.51
C SER A 126 7.97 4.76 -3.45
N LYS A 127 7.63 4.92 -4.74
CA LYS A 127 8.50 5.57 -5.72
C LYS A 127 8.66 7.06 -5.40
N GLU A 128 7.55 7.77 -5.22
CA GLU A 128 7.55 9.18 -4.84
C GLU A 128 8.27 9.41 -3.51
N ILE A 129 8.02 8.55 -2.52
CA ILE A 129 8.65 8.60 -1.19
C ILE A 129 10.19 8.40 -1.26
N LYS A 130 10.66 7.60 -2.23
CA LYS A 130 12.09 7.35 -2.45
C LYS A 130 12.77 8.50 -3.21
N GLU A 131 12.07 9.07 -4.18
CA GLU A 131 12.56 10.18 -5.01
C GLU A 131 12.48 11.53 -4.28
N ALA A 132 11.62 11.63 -3.26
CA ALA A 132 11.50 12.84 -2.46
C ALA A 132 12.76 13.13 -1.63
N ASN A 133 13.25 14.37 -1.75
CA ASN A 133 14.33 14.91 -0.92
C ASN A 133 13.93 14.96 0.56
N ASN A 134 12.66 15.29 0.83
CA ASN A 134 12.09 15.44 2.16
C ASN A 134 10.65 14.89 2.19
N ILE A 135 10.34 14.08 3.20
CA ILE A 135 9.00 13.51 3.39
C ILE A 135 8.00 14.56 3.86
N GLU A 136 8.43 15.50 4.68
CA GLU A 136 7.57 16.58 5.14
C GLU A 136 7.06 17.42 3.98
N ASP A 137 7.96 17.82 3.08
CA ASP A 137 7.59 18.60 1.90
C ASP A 137 6.70 17.79 0.95
N LEU A 138 7.04 16.52 0.71
CA LEU A 138 6.22 15.62 -0.11
C LEU A 138 4.78 15.50 0.41
N VAL A 139 4.61 15.28 1.71
CA VAL A 139 3.29 15.11 2.35
C VAL A 139 2.49 16.41 2.29
N LYS A 140 3.15 17.57 2.46
CA LYS A 140 2.52 18.89 2.33
C LYS A 140 2.14 19.23 0.88
N GLU A 141 2.95 18.86 -0.11
CA GLU A 141 2.67 19.10 -1.53
C GLU A 141 1.52 18.22 -2.05
N ARG A 142 1.43 16.98 -1.55
CA ARG A 142 0.37 16.01 -1.87
C ARG A 142 -0.89 16.24 -1.05
N ASP A 143 -1.08 17.48 -0.59
CA ASP A 143 -2.19 17.95 0.21
C ASP A 143 -3.49 17.25 -0.19
N PRO A 144 -4.31 16.77 0.76
CA PRO A 144 -5.70 16.52 0.45
C PRO A 144 -6.51 17.79 0.07
N ALA A 145 -5.88 18.96 -0.05
CA ALA A 145 -6.50 20.18 -0.51
C ALA A 145 -5.55 21.10 -1.30
N ASN A 146 -5.70 21.15 -2.63
CA ASN A 146 -5.64 22.42 -3.35
C ASN A 146 -6.99 22.66 -3.99
#